data_AF-A0A813KJW4-F1
#
_entry.id   AF-A0A813KJW4-F1
#
_cell.length_a   1.000
_cell.length_b   1.000
_cell.length_c   1.000
_cell.angle_alpha   90.00
_cell.angle_beta   90.00
_cell.angle_gamma   90.00
#
_symmetry.space_group_name_H-M   'P 1'
#
loop_
_entity.id
_entity.type
_entity.pdbx_description
1 polymer ?
#
loop_
_entity_poly.entity_id
_entity_poly.type
_entity_poly.pdbx_seq_one_letter_code
_entity_poly.pdbx_strand_id
1 'polypeptide(L)'
;MQEEVALASQVTLLWSQLSFCGFELFPPGKMNLVVARFEPSPSLLQLREAVLSRCKEDGLSLPGSLFSPLEQEGAWSPHVTLGKIRATKSDVGAARCGAQMAVLAPTGALQPSGLTLLGERPPRAWCDWDGALTFRNPVVNEEL
;
A
#
# COMPACT_ATOMS: atom_id res chain seq x y z
N MET A 1 -13.92 -30.89 -10.35
CA MET A 1 -14.14 -29.49 -10.76
C MET A 1 -14.35 -28.54 -9.56
N GLN A 2 -15.09 -28.91 -8.50
CA GLN A 2 -15.27 -28.05 -7.32
C GLN A 2 -14.02 -27.91 -6.42
N GLU A 3 -13.18 -28.95 -6.36
CA GLU A 3 -11.99 -29.00 -5.50
C GLU A 3 -10.84 -28.11 -6.02
N GLU A 4 -10.72 -27.99 -7.34
CA GLU A 4 -9.67 -27.22 -8.03
C GLU A 4 -9.93 -25.71 -7.97
N VAL A 5 -11.20 -25.30 -8.02
CA VAL A 5 -11.64 -23.90 -7.84
C VAL A 5 -11.42 -23.42 -6.40
N ALA A 6 -11.65 -24.30 -5.40
CA ALA A 6 -11.40 -23.98 -4.00
C ALA A 6 -9.90 -23.79 -3.71
N LEU A 7 -9.04 -24.61 -4.32
CA LEU A 7 -7.59 -24.50 -4.18
C LEU A 7 -7.06 -23.21 -4.83
N ALA A 8 -7.51 -22.89 -6.06
CA ALA A 8 -7.13 -21.67 -6.76
C ALA A 8 -7.58 -20.40 -6.00
N SER A 9 -8.78 -20.43 -5.42
CA SER A 9 -9.30 -19.32 -4.61
C SER A 9 -8.51 -19.14 -3.30
N GLN A 10 -8.13 -20.22 -2.62
CA GLN A 10 -7.28 -20.15 -1.42
C GLN A 10 -5.87 -19.65 -1.72
N VAL A 11 -5.27 -20.09 -2.83
CA VAL A 11 -3.95 -19.63 -3.28
C VAL A 11 -3.98 -18.14 -3.64
N THR A 12 -5.04 -17.69 -4.33
CA THR A 12 -5.22 -16.27 -4.68
C THR A 12 -5.41 -15.40 -3.42
N LEU A 13 -6.13 -15.91 -2.41
CA LEU A 13 -6.31 -15.24 -1.12
C LEU A 13 -5.00 -15.08 -0.34
N LEU A 14 -4.10 -16.06 -0.40
CA LEU A 14 -2.78 -15.97 0.25
C LEU A 14 -1.87 -14.95 -0.43
N TRP A 15 -1.94 -14.81 -1.75
CA TRP A 15 -1.09 -13.86 -2.50
C TRP A 15 -1.48 -12.39 -2.26
N SER A 16 -2.69 -12.17 -1.77
CA SER A 16 -3.21 -10.85 -1.39
C SER A 16 -2.90 -10.46 0.06
N GLN A 17 -2.41 -11.38 0.91
CA GLN A 17 -2.22 -11.09 2.33
C GLN A 17 -1.08 -10.09 2.59
N LEU A 18 -1.34 -9.13 3.47
CA LEU A 18 -0.34 -8.20 3.97
C LEU A 18 0.03 -8.53 5.41
N SER A 19 1.27 -8.96 5.61
CA SER A 19 1.84 -9.23 6.93
C SER A 19 2.27 -7.93 7.59
N PHE A 20 1.80 -7.67 8.81
CA PHE A 20 2.20 -6.49 9.57
C PHE A 20 3.64 -6.63 10.09
N CYS A 21 4.50 -5.66 9.79
CA CYS A 21 5.90 -5.65 10.26
C CYS A 21 6.06 -4.95 11.61
N GLY A 22 5.29 -3.89 11.84
CA GLY A 22 5.48 -3.02 12.99
C GLY A 22 5.07 -1.58 12.73
N PHE A 23 5.15 -0.78 13.79
CA PHE A 23 4.95 0.66 13.73
C PHE A 23 6.29 1.36 13.57
N GLU A 24 6.33 2.39 12.72
CA GLU A 24 7.54 3.18 12.49
C GLU A 24 7.25 4.67 12.42
N LEU A 25 8.30 5.47 12.62
CA LEU A 25 8.27 6.90 12.39
C LEU A 25 8.71 7.20 10.96
N PHE A 26 7.94 8.04 10.27
CA PHE A 26 8.11 8.35 8.85
C PHE A 26 7.99 9.86 8.56
N PRO A 27 8.57 10.37 7.46
CA PRO A 27 9.66 9.77 6.69
C PRO A 27 10.99 9.82 7.45
N PRO A 28 11.98 9.00 7.09
CA PRO A 28 13.34 9.12 7.61
C PRO A 28 13.82 10.57 7.61
N GLY A 29 14.45 11.01 8.70
CA GLY A 29 14.92 12.38 8.89
C GLY A 29 13.89 13.37 9.44
N LYS A 30 12.60 13.23 9.09
CA LYS A 30 11.52 14.08 9.64
C LYS A 30 10.76 13.41 10.79
N MET A 31 10.54 12.10 10.68
CA MET A 31 10.04 11.19 11.73
C MET A 31 8.76 11.65 12.45
N ASN A 32 7.93 12.46 11.80
CA ASN A 32 6.80 13.13 12.44
C ASN A 32 5.45 12.46 12.14
N LEU A 33 5.44 11.39 11.37
CA LEU A 33 4.27 10.54 11.12
C LEU A 33 4.47 9.20 11.80
N VAL A 34 3.40 8.65 12.36
CA VAL A 34 3.35 7.25 12.79
C VAL A 34 2.71 6.46 11.66
N VAL A 35 3.38 5.41 11.23
CA VAL A 35 2.88 4.52 10.16
C VAL A 35 2.85 3.07 10.64
N ALA A 36 1.87 2.30 10.18
CA ALA A 36 1.86 0.84 10.25
C ALA A 36 2.50 0.30 8.97
N ARG A 37 3.57 -0.50 9.09
CA ARG A 37 4.26 -1.11 7.95
C ARG A 37 3.79 -2.52 7.68
N PHE A 38 3.84 -2.87 6.40
CA PHE A 38 3.49 -4.20 5.94
C PHE A 38 4.54 -4.74 4.99
N GLU A 39 4.71 -6.06 4.98
CA GLU A 39 5.50 -6.74 3.97
C GLU A 39 4.77 -6.65 2.63
N PRO A 40 5.48 -6.31 1.54
CA PRO A 40 4.87 -6.26 0.23
C PRO A 40 4.56 -7.68 -0.24
N SER A 41 3.29 -7.99 -0.47
CA SER A 41 2.91 -9.26 -1.08
C SER A 41 3.35 -9.30 -2.56
N PRO A 42 3.54 -10.50 -3.15
CA PRO A 42 3.87 -10.62 -4.56
C PRO A 42 2.86 -9.92 -5.48
N SER A 43 1.56 -10.02 -5.18
CA SER A 43 0.51 -9.35 -5.96
C SER A 43 0.60 -7.82 -5.85
N LEU A 44 0.95 -7.29 -4.68
CA LEU A 44 1.11 -5.84 -4.50
C LEU A 44 2.34 -5.32 -5.26
N LEU A 45 3.43 -6.09 -5.30
CA LEU A 45 4.61 -5.76 -6.11
C LEU A 45 4.31 -5.79 -7.61
N GLN A 46 3.58 -6.80 -8.08
CA GLN A 46 3.15 -6.87 -9.49
C GLN A 46 2.26 -5.70 -9.88
N LEU A 47 1.26 -5.38 -9.05
CA LEU A 47 0.38 -4.23 -9.27
C LEU A 47 1.19 -2.94 -9.36
N ARG A 48 2.13 -2.75 -8.43
CA ARG A 48 3.01 -1.58 -8.41
C ARG A 48 3.82 -1.47 -9.71
N GLU A 49 4.41 -2.56 -10.17
CA GLU A 49 5.20 -2.56 -11.40
C GLU A 49 4.34 -2.26 -12.62
N ALA A 50 3.13 -2.82 -12.69
CA ALA A 50 2.17 -2.53 -13.75
C ALA A 50 1.77 -1.05 -13.78
N VAL A 51 1.52 -0.44 -12.61
CA VAL A 51 1.21 0.99 -12.50
C VAL A 51 2.39 1.85 -12.95
N LEU A 52 3.61 1.54 -12.49
CA LEU A 52 4.80 2.30 -12.89
C LEU A 52 5.09 2.17 -14.38
N SER A 53 4.96 0.97 -14.94
CA SER A 53 5.12 0.71 -16.38
C SER A 53 4.12 1.54 -17.18
N ARG A 54 2.85 1.53 -16.77
CA ARG A 54 1.81 2.31 -17.45
C ARG A 54 2.06 3.82 -17.38
N CYS A 55 2.50 4.33 -16.23
CA CYS A 55 2.88 5.74 -16.10
C CYS A 55 4.00 6.13 -17.08
N LYS A 56 5.00 5.25 -17.26
CA LYS A 56 6.10 5.48 -18.22
C LYS A 56 5.59 5.50 -19.67
N GLU A 57 4.75 4.54 -20.03
CA GLU A 57 4.14 4.43 -21.36
C GLU A 57 3.31 5.67 -21.72
N ASP A 58 2.54 6.18 -20.76
CA ASP A 58 1.69 7.37 -20.93
C ASP A 58 2.49 8.69 -20.86
N GLY A 59 3.83 8.62 -20.79
CA GLY A 59 4.70 9.81 -20.75
C GLY A 59 4.57 10.64 -19.48
N LEU A 60 4.03 10.07 -18.40
CA LEU A 60 3.96 10.72 -17.09
C LEU A 60 5.38 10.82 -16.52
N SER A 61 6.00 11.98 -16.73
CA SER A 61 7.26 12.33 -16.08
C SER A 61 6.99 12.68 -14.61
N LEU A 62 7.09 11.69 -13.72
CA LEU A 62 7.28 12.00 -12.31
C LEU A 62 8.64 12.68 -12.15
N PRO A 63 8.78 13.69 -11.28
CA PRO A 63 10.07 14.27 -10.93
C PRO A 63 11.11 13.16 -10.67
N GLY A 64 12.34 13.30 -11.18
CA GLY A 64 13.40 12.29 -10.97
C GLY A 64 13.65 11.97 -9.49
N SER A 65 13.36 12.93 -8.59
CA SER A 65 13.37 12.76 -7.13
C SER A 65 12.31 11.79 -6.59
N LEU A 66 11.26 11.49 -7.36
CA LEU A 66 10.24 10.48 -7.07
C LEU A 66 10.54 9.14 -7.78
N PHE A 67 11.10 9.17 -9.00
CA PHE A 67 11.40 7.94 -9.73
C PHE A 67 12.58 7.16 -9.15
N SER A 68 13.71 7.80 -8.84
CA SER A 68 14.88 7.07 -8.34
C SER A 68 14.61 6.29 -7.04
N PRO A 69 13.85 6.81 -6.06
CA PRO A 69 13.45 6.05 -4.87
C PRO A 69 12.30 5.07 -5.11
N LEU A 70 11.52 5.21 -6.16
CA LEU A 70 10.53 4.20 -6.51
C LEU A 70 11.22 3.04 -7.25
N GLU A 71 12.10 3.28 -8.21
CA GLU A 71 12.73 2.19 -8.97
C GLU A 71 13.76 1.39 -8.18
N GLN A 72 14.36 1.97 -7.14
CA GLN A 72 15.30 1.24 -6.28
C GLN A 72 14.56 0.30 -5.32
N GLU A 73 14.90 -0.99 -5.36
CA GLU A 73 14.51 -1.96 -4.34
C GLU A 73 14.85 -1.43 -2.94
N GLY A 74 13.85 -1.39 -2.05
CA GLY A 74 14.00 -0.95 -0.66
C GLY A 74 13.62 0.51 -0.37
N ALA A 75 13.38 1.36 -1.38
CA ALA A 75 12.99 2.76 -1.14
C ALA A 75 11.47 2.99 -1.12
N TRP A 76 10.67 2.00 -1.58
CA TRP A 76 9.23 1.93 -1.33
C TRP A 76 8.92 0.83 -0.30
N SER A 77 8.17 1.17 0.74
CA SER A 77 7.62 0.21 1.71
C SER A 77 6.11 0.41 1.80
N PRO A 78 5.28 -0.65 1.70
CA PRO A 78 3.86 -0.55 1.98
C PRO A 78 3.66 -0.10 3.42
N HIS A 79 2.85 0.95 3.61
CA HIS A 79 2.51 1.44 4.93
C HIS A 79 1.18 2.20 4.92
N VAL A 80 0.55 2.26 6.09
CA VAL A 80 -0.65 3.07 6.35
C VAL A 80 -0.28 4.16 7.34
N THR A 81 -0.54 5.42 7.00
CA THR A 81 -0.33 6.54 7.94
C THR A 81 -1.44 6.55 8.98
N LEU A 82 -1.07 6.44 10.25
CA LEU A 82 -2.01 6.41 11.38
C LEU A 82 -2.25 7.80 11.97
N GLY A 83 -1.23 8.66 11.90
CA GLY A 83 -1.34 10.00 12.45
C GLY A 83 -0.04 10.78 12.39
N LYS A 84 -0.15 12.06 12.74
CA LYS A 84 0.98 13.01 12.78
C LYS A 84 1.26 13.40 14.23
N ILE A 85 2.51 13.25 14.65
CA ILE A 85 2.99 13.73 15.94
C ILE A 85 3.06 15.27 15.88
N ARG A 86 2.38 15.93 16.82
CA ARG A 86 2.42 17.38 17.01
C ARG A 86 3.27 17.70 18.24
N ALA A 87 4.58 17.74 18.05
CA ALA A 87 5.56 18.05 19.10
C ALA A 87 6.73 18.85 18.52
N THR A 88 7.65 19.31 19.37
CA THR A 88 8.86 20.00 18.90
C THR A 88 9.78 19.04 18.14
N LYS A 89 10.69 19.58 17.33
CA LYS A 89 11.65 18.76 16.56
C LYS A 89 12.53 17.90 17.49
N SER A 90 12.91 18.41 18.65
CA SER A 90 13.68 17.65 19.65
C SER A 90 12.88 16.49 20.22
N ASP A 91 11.60 16.71 20.54
CA ASP A 91 10.72 15.66 21.09
C ASP A 91 10.47 14.56 20.04
N VAL A 92 10.22 14.95 18.79
CA VAL A 92 10.09 14.01 17.67
C VAL A 92 11.38 13.23 17.45
N GLY A 93 12.54 13.87 17.57
CA GLY A 93 13.85 13.20 17.45
C GLY A 93 14.10 12.14 18.52
N ALA A 94 13.51 12.30 19.72
CA ALA A 94 13.58 11.33 20.81
C ALA A 94 12.49 10.25 20.73
N ALA A 95 11.40 10.48 19.98
CA ALA A 95 10.27 9.56 19.90
C ALA A 95 10.66 8.22 19.26
N ARG A 96 10.11 7.13 19.78
CA ARG A 96 10.26 5.77 19.23
C ARG A 96 8.92 5.05 19.34
N CYS A 97 8.64 4.17 18.39
CA CYS A 97 7.51 3.24 18.51
C CYS A 97 7.89 2.16 19.54
N GLY A 98 7.31 2.23 20.73
CA GLY A 98 7.60 1.32 21.83
C GLY A 98 6.77 0.02 21.79
N ALA A 99 7.18 -0.96 22.60
CA ALA A 99 6.48 -2.26 22.73
C ALA A 99 5.02 -2.11 23.17
N GLN A 100 4.66 -1.01 23.83
CA GLN A 100 3.31 -0.68 24.29
C GLN A 100 2.34 -0.55 23.10
N MET A 101 2.85 -0.19 21.91
CA MET A 101 2.03 -0.11 20.71
C MET A 101 1.66 -1.49 20.15
N ALA A 102 2.32 -2.57 20.56
CA ALA A 102 2.04 -3.91 20.06
C ALA A 102 0.59 -4.36 20.31
N VAL A 103 -0.08 -3.81 21.34
CA VAL A 103 -1.51 -4.06 21.59
C VAL A 103 -2.42 -3.52 20.47
N LEU A 104 -1.94 -2.56 19.68
CA LEU A 104 -2.65 -1.99 18.53
C LEU A 104 -2.31 -2.71 17.22
N ALA A 105 -1.40 -3.69 17.25
CA ALA A 105 -1.06 -4.45 16.07
C ALA A 105 -2.25 -5.29 15.60
N PRO A 106 -2.47 -5.44 14.29
CA PRO A 106 -3.41 -6.42 13.77
C PRO A 106 -3.10 -7.81 14.30
N THR A 107 -4.12 -8.57 14.68
CA THR A 107 -3.97 -9.93 15.23
C THR A 107 -3.70 -10.99 14.17
N GLY A 108 -3.75 -10.63 12.90
CA GLY A 108 -3.50 -11.53 11.77
C GLY A 108 -3.17 -10.75 10.50
N ALA A 109 -2.80 -11.49 9.45
CA ALA A 109 -2.54 -10.91 8.14
C ALA A 109 -3.80 -10.22 7.61
N LEU A 110 -3.62 -9.03 7.04
CA LEU A 110 -4.73 -8.30 6.43
C LEU A 110 -5.02 -8.88 5.04
N GLN A 111 -6.30 -8.94 4.68
CA GLN A 111 -6.75 -9.29 3.34
C GLN A 111 -7.37 -8.06 2.68
N PRO A 112 -6.59 -7.30 1.88
CA PRO A 112 -7.11 -6.19 1.10
C PRO A 112 -8.21 -6.71 0.15
N SER A 113 -9.40 -6.14 0.24
CA SER A 113 -10.54 -6.48 -0.63
C SER A 113 -10.59 -5.67 -1.93
N GLY A 114 -9.76 -4.62 -2.03
CA GLY A 114 -9.67 -3.73 -3.18
C GLY A 114 -8.76 -2.54 -2.88
N LEU A 115 -8.62 -1.63 -3.84
CA LEU A 115 -7.99 -0.33 -3.61
C LEU A 115 -9.05 0.77 -3.68
N THR A 116 -8.81 1.81 -2.89
CA THR A 116 -9.55 3.05 -2.97
C THR A 116 -8.55 4.19 -3.02
N LEU A 117 -8.85 5.22 -3.79
CA LEU A 117 -8.09 6.46 -3.73
C LEU A 117 -8.44 7.16 -2.39
N LEU A 118 -7.42 7.45 -1.59
CA LEU A 118 -7.58 8.23 -0.35
C LEU A 118 -7.15 9.67 -0.63
N GLY A 119 -8.03 10.62 -0.31
CA GLY A 119 -7.80 12.06 -0.50
C GLY A 119 -8.78 12.69 -1.49
N GLU A 120 -8.67 14.00 -1.66
CA GLU A 120 -9.46 14.72 -2.65
C GLU A 120 -9.02 14.34 -4.07
N ARG A 121 -10.00 14.10 -4.96
CA ARG A 121 -9.73 13.87 -6.37
C ARG A 121 -9.06 15.12 -6.96
N PRO A 122 -7.97 14.98 -7.72
CA PRO A 122 -7.32 16.12 -8.34
C PRO A 122 -8.33 16.94 -9.16
N PRO A 123 -8.52 18.24 -8.87
CA PRO A 123 -9.62 19.03 -9.43
C PRO A 123 -9.50 19.28 -10.94
N ARG A 124 -8.35 18.95 -11.55
CA ARG A 124 -8.04 19.18 -12.97
C ARG A 124 -7.75 17.91 -13.76
N ALA A 125 -8.01 16.75 -13.17
CA ALA A 125 -7.87 15.48 -13.86
C ALA A 125 -9.23 15.04 -14.42
N TRP A 126 -9.36 15.04 -15.75
CA TRP A 126 -10.49 14.40 -16.42
C TRP A 126 -10.26 12.89 -16.47
N CYS A 127 -10.67 12.22 -15.41
CA CYS A 127 -10.66 10.77 -15.28
C CYS A 127 -11.96 10.36 -14.58
N ASP A 128 -12.58 9.27 -15.05
CA ASP A 128 -13.58 8.57 -14.25
C ASP A 128 -12.85 7.77 -13.17
N TRP A 129 -12.59 8.43 -12.04
CA TRP A 129 -11.87 7.86 -10.91
C TRP A 129 -12.55 6.63 -10.30
N ASP A 130 -13.88 6.56 -10.39
CA ASP A 130 -14.65 5.46 -9.83
C ASP A 130 -14.57 4.23 -10.76
N GLY A 131 -14.79 4.43 -12.06
CA GLY A 131 -14.63 3.37 -13.07
C GLY A 131 -13.19 2.86 -13.21
N ALA A 132 -12.21 3.77 -13.23
CA ALA A 132 -10.79 3.43 -13.42
C ALA A 132 -10.18 2.64 -12.26
N LEU A 133 -10.76 2.76 -11.06
CA LEU A 133 -10.29 2.08 -9.84
C LEU A 133 -11.24 0.95 -9.41
N THR A 134 -12.16 0.51 -10.27
CA THR A 134 -13.01 -0.64 -9.97
C THR A 134 -12.19 -1.92 -10.10
N PHE A 135 -11.81 -2.52 -8.97
CA PHE A 135 -11.14 -3.82 -8.94
C PHE A 135 -12.16 -4.93 -9.16
N ARG A 136 -11.96 -5.75 -10.20
CA ARG A 136 -12.74 -6.97 -10.37
C ARG A 136 -12.25 -7.99 -9.35
N ASN A 137 -13.18 -8.46 -8.52
CA ASN A 137 -12.92 -9.59 -7.66
C ASN A 137 -12.63 -10.80 -8.56
N PRO A 138 -11.46 -11.46 -8.47
CA PRO A 138 -11.11 -12.58 -9.36
C PRO A 138 -12.07 -13.77 -9.22
N VAL A 139 -12.97 -13.76 -8.23
CA VAL A 139 -13.92 -14.84 -7.94
C VAL A 139 -15.24 -14.71 -8.71
N VAL A 140 -15.43 -13.68 -9.55
CA VAL A 140 -16.65 -13.57 -10.38
C VAL A 140 -16.29 -13.70 -11.86
N ASN A 141 -15.99 -14.93 -12.28
CA ASN A 141 -16.35 -15.36 -13.63
C ASN A 141 -17.88 -15.49 -13.67
N GLU A 142 -18.58 -14.37 -13.78
CA GLU A 142 -19.92 -14.39 -14.33
C GLU A 142 -19.76 -14.27 -15.84
N GLU A 143 -19.99 -15.41 -16.51
CA GLU A 143 -20.38 -15.44 -17.91
C GLU A 143 -21.58 -14.51 -18.10
N LEU A 144 -21.40 -13.47 -18.92
CA LEU A 144 -22.45 -12.86 -19.74
C LEU A 144 -21.88 -12.61 -21.13
#